data_AF-A0A3B0P9E8-F1
#
_entry.id   AF-A0A3B0P9E8-F1
#
_cell.length_a   1.000
_cell.length_b   1.000
_cell.length_c   1.000
_cell.angle_alpha   90.00
_cell.angle_beta   90.00
_cell.angle_gamma   90.00
#
_symmetry.space_group_name_H-M   'P 1'
#
loop_
_entity.id
_entity.type
_entity.pdbx_description
1 polymer ?
#
loop_
_entity_poly.entity_id
_entity_poly.type
_entity_poly.pdbx_seq_one_letter_code
_entity_poly.pdbx_strand_id
1 'polypeptide(L)'
;MINKKYLFLITFLVIFVSFTVAFVSLVFLNKITDMLMAIFSGVMVFSFAGALISFLFVLSSYSYSKLLVYDSFHHLIDEVMSNNNLGILIYDVDMRIIW
;
A
#
# COMPACT_ATOMS: atom_id res chain seq x y z
N MET A 1 -15.50 -0.02 -8.54
CA MET A 1 -14.02 0.08 -8.53
C MET A 1 -13.56 -0.32 -7.13
N ILE A 2 -13.10 -1.56 -6.93
CA ILE A 2 -12.68 -2.02 -5.60
C ILE A 2 -11.42 -1.26 -5.22
N ASN A 3 -11.45 -0.58 -4.07
CA ASN A 3 -10.32 0.20 -3.60
C ASN A 3 -9.17 -0.76 -3.23
N LYS A 4 -8.02 -0.57 -3.90
CA LYS A 4 -6.85 -1.47 -3.87
C LYS A 4 -6.35 -1.80 -2.46
N LYS A 5 -6.57 -0.88 -1.50
CA LYS A 5 -6.28 -1.10 -0.08
C LYS A 5 -7.09 -2.25 0.52
N TYR A 6 -8.40 -2.31 0.25
CA TYR A 6 -9.26 -3.38 0.77
C TYR A 6 -8.97 -4.72 0.10
N LEU A 7 -8.63 -4.72 -1.20
CA LEU A 7 -8.26 -5.94 -1.90
C LEU A 7 -6.98 -6.54 -1.30
N PHE A 8 -5.98 -5.70 -1.00
CA PHE A 8 -4.78 -6.13 -0.27
C PHE A 8 -5.13 -6.69 1.12
N LEU A 9 -5.95 -5.97 1.90
CA LEU A 9 -6.32 -6.36 3.26
C LEU A 9 -7.07 -7.71 3.29
N ILE A 10 -8.01 -7.92 2.36
CA ILE A 10 -8.75 -9.17 2.22
C ILE A 10 -7.80 -10.30 1.82
N THR A 11 -6.93 -10.08 0.84
CA THR A 11 -5.99 -11.11 0.38
C THR A 11 -5.01 -11.50 1.49
N PHE A 12 -4.49 -10.51 2.22
CA PHE A 12 -3.65 -10.74 3.40
C PHE A 12 -4.37 -11.53 4.48
N LEU A 13 -5.63 -11.16 4.79
CA LEU A 13 -6.41 -11.82 5.84
C LEU A 13 -6.75 -13.27 5.47
N VAL A 14 -7.10 -13.56 4.21
CA VAL A 14 -7.35 -14.93 3.73
C VAL A 14 -6.09 -15.79 3.84
N ILE A 15 -4.93 -15.26 3.43
CA ILE A 15 -3.64 -15.96 3.54
C ILE A 15 -3.29 -16.19 5.03
N PHE A 16 -3.50 -15.18 5.88
CA PHE A 16 -3.19 -15.27 7.31
C PHE A 16 -4.06 -16.30 8.05
N VAL A 17 -5.36 -16.34 7.76
CA VAL A 17 -6.32 -17.27 8.40
C VAL A 17 -6.09 -18.70 7.92
N SER A 18 -5.93 -18.92 6.61
CA SER A 18 -5.62 -20.25 6.08
C SER A 18 -4.30 -20.80 6.64
N PHE A 19 -3.31 -19.93 6.85
CA PHE A 19 -2.04 -20.29 7.46
C PHE A 19 -2.17 -20.66 8.95
N THR A 20 -2.91 -19.89 9.75
CA THR A 20 -3.10 -20.18 11.19
C THR A 20 -3.80 -21.52 11.40
N VAL A 21 -4.80 -21.85 10.58
CA VAL A 21 -5.48 -23.15 10.63
C VAL A 21 -4.52 -24.30 10.28
N ALA A 22 -3.69 -24.14 9.26
CA ALA A 22 -2.70 -25.15 8.87
C ALA A 22 -1.62 -25.35 9.95
N PHE A 23 -1.14 -24.25 10.56
CA PHE A 23 -0.14 -24.29 11.63
C PHE A 23 -0.68 -25.01 12.87
N VAL A 24 -1.88 -24.66 13.33
CA VAL A 24 -2.53 -25.32 14.47
C VAL A 24 -2.70 -26.81 14.18
N SER A 25 -3.21 -27.17 13.00
CA SER A 25 -3.40 -28.58 12.62
C SER A 25 -2.09 -29.38 12.68
N LEU A 26 -0.97 -28.79 12.26
CA LEU A 26 0.34 -29.44 12.28
C LEU A 26 0.92 -29.63 13.69
N VAL A 27 0.80 -28.62 14.54
CA VAL A 27 1.26 -28.70 15.94
C VAL A 27 0.55 -29.84 16.68
N PHE A 28 -0.73 -30.09 16.37
CA PHE A 28 -1.50 -31.16 16.99
C PHE A 28 -1.26 -32.57 16.39
N LEU A 29 -0.75 -32.70 15.16
CA LEU A 29 -0.56 -34.00 14.47
C LEU A 29 0.80 -34.70 14.72
N ASN A 30 1.70 -34.05 15.45
CA ASN A 30 2.81 -34.55 16.30
C ASN A 30 3.68 -35.78 15.92
N LYS A 31 3.82 -36.19 14.64
CA LYS A 31 4.78 -37.27 14.27
C LYS A 31 5.81 -36.94 13.18
N ILE A 32 5.67 -35.81 12.50
CA ILE A 32 6.58 -35.36 11.42
C ILE A 32 6.93 -33.88 11.64
N THR A 33 7.13 -33.47 12.89
CA THR A 33 7.07 -32.06 13.31
C THR A 33 8.20 -31.21 12.79
N ASP A 34 9.43 -31.73 12.76
CA ASP A 34 10.60 -30.86 12.60
C ASP A 34 10.86 -30.48 11.14
N MET A 35 10.73 -31.45 10.21
CA MET A 35 10.88 -31.20 8.78
C MET A 35 9.71 -30.38 8.22
N LEU A 36 8.48 -30.63 8.68
CA LEU A 36 7.32 -29.80 8.29
C LEU A 36 7.40 -28.39 8.88
N MET A 37 7.85 -28.23 10.13
CA MET A 37 8.07 -26.89 10.70
C MET A 37 9.14 -26.11 9.94
N ALA A 38 10.23 -26.76 9.51
CA ALA A 38 11.26 -26.11 8.70
C ALA A 38 10.70 -25.62 7.36
N ILE A 39 9.97 -26.46 6.63
CA ILE A 39 9.33 -26.09 5.36
C ILE A 39 8.31 -24.96 5.57
N PHE A 40 7.48 -25.04 6.62
CA PHE A 40 6.50 -24.00 6.94
C PHE A 40 7.15 -22.67 7.30
N SER A 41 8.25 -22.68 8.07
CA SER A 41 8.99 -21.47 8.41
C SER A 41 9.57 -20.78 7.16
N GLY A 42 10.07 -21.58 6.20
CA GLY A 42 10.51 -21.07 4.90
C GLY A 42 9.37 -20.43 4.12
N VAL A 43 8.23 -21.11 4.00
CA VAL A 43 7.02 -20.57 3.34
C VAL A 43 6.53 -19.29 4.04
N MET A 44 6.64 -19.21 5.36
CA MET A 44 6.25 -18.03 6.14
C MET A 44 7.13 -16.82 5.80
N VAL A 45 8.45 -17.01 5.76
CA VAL A 45 9.40 -15.95 5.38
C VAL A 45 9.16 -15.47 3.94
N PHE A 46 8.94 -16.40 3.00
CA PHE A 46 8.66 -16.04 1.61
C PHE A 46 7.32 -15.34 1.43
N SER A 47 6.27 -15.79 2.11
CA SER A 47 4.94 -15.16 2.05
C SER A 47 4.95 -13.76 2.65
N PHE A 48 5.67 -13.59 3.77
CA PHE A 48 5.83 -12.28 4.40
C PHE A 48 6.61 -11.31 3.51
N ALA A 49 7.72 -11.76 2.91
CA ALA A 49 8.47 -10.97 1.94
C ALA A 49 7.61 -10.56 0.73
N GLY A 50 6.81 -11.49 0.19
CA GLY A 50 5.90 -11.22 -0.93
C GLY A 50 4.81 -10.20 -0.59
N ALA A 51 4.22 -10.29 0.61
CA ALA A 51 3.25 -9.32 1.10
C ALA A 51 3.87 -7.93 1.28
N LEU A 52 5.10 -7.85 1.78
CA LEU A 52 5.82 -6.60 2.02
C LEU A 52 6.21 -5.91 0.70
N ILE A 53 6.68 -6.67 -0.29
CA ILE A 53 6.95 -6.16 -1.65
C ILE A 53 5.66 -5.61 -2.29
N SER A 54 4.56 -6.37 -2.19
CA SER A 54 3.26 -5.95 -2.72
C SER A 54 2.78 -4.66 -2.07
N PHE A 55 2.95 -4.53 -0.75
CA PHE A 55 2.62 -3.32 0.00
C PHE A 55 3.44 -2.11 -0.46
N LEU A 56 4.76 -2.28 -0.62
CA LEU A 56 5.64 -1.22 -1.11
C LEU A 56 5.25 -0.73 -2.50
N PHE A 57 4.84 -1.64 -3.40
CA PHE A 57 4.42 -1.30 -4.76
C PHE A 57 3.11 -0.49 -4.80
N VAL A 58 2.16 -0.82 -3.91
CA VAL A 58 0.93 -0.03 -3.75
C VAL A 58 1.24 1.36 -3.20
N LEU A 59 2.19 1.45 -2.26
CA LEU A 59 2.59 2.70 -1.64
C LEU A 59 3.31 3.63 -2.62
N SER A 60 4.20 3.11 -3.46
CA SER A 60 4.88 3.87 -4.51
C SER A 60 3.90 4.43 -5.55
N SER A 61 2.93 3.62 -5.97
CA SER A 61 1.88 4.02 -6.92
C SER A 61 1.04 5.19 -6.37
N TYR A 62 0.76 5.18 -5.07
CA TYR A 62 0.00 6.23 -4.41
C TYR A 62 0.80 7.54 -4.29
N SER A 63 2.10 7.44 -4.01
CA SER A 63 3.00 8.60 -3.97
C SER A 63 3.12 9.27 -5.34
N TYR A 64 3.25 8.48 -6.41
CA TYR A 64 3.36 8.99 -7.78
C TYR A 64 2.10 9.72 -8.23
N SER A 65 0.91 9.20 -7.87
CA SER A 65 -0.36 9.87 -8.19
C SER A 65 -0.50 11.23 -7.51
N LYS A 66 0.03 11.42 -6.30
CA LYS A 66 -0.01 12.73 -5.62
C LYS A 66 0.88 13.75 -6.31
N LEU A 67 2.06 13.34 -6.74
CA LEU A 67 3.02 14.21 -7.42
C LEU A 67 2.46 14.70 -8.76
N LEU A 68 1.87 13.81 -9.56
CA LEU A 68 1.21 14.17 -10.81
C LEU A 68 0.07 15.18 -10.63
N VAL A 69 -0.76 15.00 -9.58
CA VAL A 69 -1.86 15.94 -9.29
C VAL A 69 -1.31 17.31 -8.88
N TYR A 70 -0.26 17.34 -8.08
CA TYR A 70 0.40 18.57 -7.66
C TYR A 70 0.98 19.34 -8.86
N ASP A 71 1.72 18.65 -9.73
CA ASP A 71 2.33 19.26 -10.92
C ASP A 71 1.27 19.75 -11.91
N SER A 72 0.21 18.96 -12.12
CA SER A 72 -0.91 19.35 -13.00
C SER A 72 -1.65 20.58 -12.48
N PHE A 73 -1.78 20.70 -11.16
CA PHE A 73 -2.44 21.84 -10.54
C PHE A 73 -1.60 23.12 -10.66
N HIS A 74 -0.29 23.04 -10.45
CA HIS A 74 0.62 24.18 -10.65
C HIS A 74 0.61 24.65 -12.10
N HIS A 75 0.71 23.73 -13.05
CA HIS A 75 0.65 24.05 -14.48
C HIS A 75 -0.66 24.77 -14.86
N LEU A 76 -1.80 24.30 -14.33
CA LEU A 76 -3.09 24.95 -14.57
C LEU A 76 -3.07 26.40 -14.06
N ILE A 77 -2.54 26.63 -12.86
CA ILE A 77 -2.52 27.96 -12.27
C ILE A 77 -1.60 28.90 -13.04
N ASP A 78 -0.41 28.42 -13.44
CA ASP A 78 0.53 29.18 -14.26
C ASP A 78 -0.11 29.61 -15.59
N GLU A 79 -0.83 28.70 -16.25
CA GLU A 79 -1.54 28.97 -17.50
C GLU A 79 -2.70 29.97 -17.34
N VAL A 80 -3.42 29.91 -16.21
CA VAL A 80 -4.49 30.87 -15.90
C VAL A 80 -3.91 32.25 -15.60
N MET A 81 -2.81 32.34 -14.84
CA MET A 81 -2.14 33.60 -14.53
C MET A 81 -1.60 34.29 -15.78
N SER A 82 -0.86 33.54 -16.62
CA SER A 82 -0.20 34.11 -17.80
C SER A 82 -1.19 34.68 -18.80
N ASN A 83 -2.40 34.10 -18.87
CA ASN A 83 -3.41 34.49 -19.83
C ASN A 83 -4.41 35.53 -19.31
N ASN A 84 -4.56 35.71 -18.00
CA ASN A 84 -5.61 36.55 -17.42
C ASN A 84 -5.11 37.74 -16.58
N ASN A 85 -3.80 37.92 -16.41
CA ASN A 85 -3.24 39.00 -15.57
C ASN A 85 -3.84 39.01 -14.15
N LEU A 86 -4.13 37.81 -13.62
CA LEU A 86 -4.71 37.57 -12.30
C LEU A 86 -3.60 37.13 -11.34
N GLY A 87 -3.60 37.67 -10.12
CA GLY A 87 -2.84 37.13 -9.00
C GLY A 87 -3.69 36.14 -8.21
N ILE A 88 -3.18 34.94 -7.98
CA ILE A 88 -3.83 33.89 -7.17
C ILE A 88 -2.94 33.65 -5.95
N LEU A 89 -3.55 33.60 -4.77
CA LEU A 89 -2.92 33.22 -3.50
C LEU A 89 -3.61 31.98 -3.00
N ILE A 90 -2.84 30.95 -2.66
CA ILE A 90 -3.35 29.67 -2.20
C ILE A 90 -2.97 29.50 -0.73
N TYR A 91 -3.98 29.23 0.08
CA TYR A 91 -3.83 29.01 1.52
C TYR A 91 -4.04 27.53 1.85
N ASP A 92 -3.26 27.03 2.80
CA ASP A 92 -3.52 25.76 3.47
C ASP A 92 -4.70 25.90 4.45
N VAL A 93 -5.17 24.77 4.98
CA VAL A 93 -6.23 24.68 6.00
C VAL A 93 -5.93 25.54 7.24
N ASP A 94 -4.65 25.75 7.54
CA ASP A 94 -4.15 26.60 8.62
C ASP A 94 -3.98 28.09 8.23
N MET A 95 -4.55 28.52 7.11
CA MET A 95 -4.46 29.90 6.58
C MET A 95 -3.02 30.37 6.31
N ARG A 96 -2.11 29.44 6.03
CA ARG A 96 -0.74 29.73 5.61
C ARG A 96 -0.66 29.79 4.10
N ILE A 97 0.02 30.81 3.57
CA ILE A 97 0.27 30.91 2.13
C ILE A 97 1.19 29.76 1.72
N ILE A 98 0.73 28.94 0.79
CA ILE A 98 1.50 27.83 0.20
C ILE A 98 1.91 28.12 -1.24
N TRP A 99 1.29 29.10 -1.89
CA TRP A 99 1.64 29.60 -3.20
C TRP A 99 1.10 31.02 -3.39
#